data_AF-A0A8D0BLM6-F1
#
_entry.id   AF-A0A8D0BLM6-F1
#
_cell.length_a   1.000
_cell.length_b   1.000
_cell.length_c   1.000
_cell.angle_alpha   90.00
_cell.angle_beta   90.00
_cell.angle_gamma   90.00
#
_symmetry.space_group_name_H-M   'P 1'
#
loop_
_entity.id
_entity.type
_entity.pdbx_description
1 polymer ?
#
loop_
_entity_poly.entity_id
_entity_poly.type
_entity_poly.pdbx_seq_one_letter_code
_entity_poly.pdbx_strand_id
1 'polypeptide(L)'
;MLNISSISLAGSRTSPFILALSVLALQWPRETTAFPTMPLSSLFANAVLRAQHLHLLASNTFKEFDIELLRFSLTLIQSWLSPVRFLSRVFTNSQALGTSDRVFENLQDLEEGIQALMRLDDGNAWGFQLLRRTYDKFDVNLQNKGSLLKNYRLLSCFKKDLHKVETYLKVMKCRRFGEINCTF
;
A
#
# COMPACT_ATOMS: atom_id res chain seq x y z
N MET A 1 -15.27 13.81 -89.54
CA MET A 1 -15.96 15.08 -89.17
C MET A 1 -16.87 14.81 -87.99
N LEU A 2 -17.08 15.84 -87.14
CA LEU A 2 -17.83 15.94 -85.87
C LEU A 2 -16.98 15.78 -84.60
N ASN A 3 -17.14 16.55 -83.53
CA ASN A 3 -17.40 17.98 -83.30
C ASN A 3 -17.06 18.18 -81.80
N ILE A 4 -16.56 19.35 -81.43
CA ILE A 4 -16.17 19.72 -80.07
C ILE A 4 -17.40 19.79 -79.15
N SER A 5 -17.34 19.14 -77.99
CA SER A 5 -18.14 19.52 -76.82
C SER A 5 -17.27 19.46 -75.55
N SER A 6 -16.85 20.66 -75.14
CA SER A 6 -16.79 21.10 -73.73
C SER A 6 -16.28 20.08 -72.70
N ILE A 7 -14.97 19.96 -72.54
CA ILE A 7 -14.40 19.48 -71.28
C ILE A 7 -14.33 20.69 -70.34
N SER A 8 -15.39 20.79 -69.54
CA SER A 8 -15.49 21.65 -68.37
C SER A 8 -14.20 21.57 -67.54
N LEU A 9 -13.62 22.72 -67.18
CA LEU A 9 -12.75 22.80 -66.02
C LEU A 9 -13.59 22.40 -64.79
N ALA A 10 -13.65 21.10 -64.52
CA ALA A 10 -14.07 20.61 -63.23
C ALA A 10 -12.95 20.99 -62.27
N GLY A 11 -13.07 22.20 -61.70
CA GLY A 11 -12.25 22.65 -60.58
C GLY A 11 -12.24 21.53 -59.55
N SER A 12 -11.09 20.86 -59.43
CA SER A 12 -10.88 19.84 -58.42
C SER A 12 -11.10 20.53 -57.09
N ARG A 13 -12.26 20.25 -56.46
CA ARG A 13 -12.52 20.63 -55.08
C ARG A 13 -11.60 19.76 -54.23
N THR A 14 -10.32 20.11 -54.17
CA THR A 14 -9.44 19.62 -53.13
C THR A 14 -10.07 20.07 -51.83
N SER A 15 -10.68 19.12 -51.12
CA SER A 15 -11.34 19.34 -49.86
C SER A 15 -10.42 20.16 -48.94
N PRO A 16 -10.91 21.21 -48.25
CA PRO A 16 -10.09 22.03 -47.37
C PRO A 16 -9.43 21.18 -46.26
N PHE A 17 -9.98 20.00 -45.97
CA PHE A 17 -9.38 19.00 -45.10
C PHE A 17 -8.07 18.40 -45.65
N ILE A 18 -7.95 18.21 -46.97
CA ILE A 18 -6.73 17.69 -47.61
C ILE A 18 -5.62 18.75 -47.58
N LEU A 19 -5.98 20.01 -47.83
CA LEU A 19 -5.05 21.13 -47.70
C LEU A 19 -4.64 21.31 -46.23
N ALA A 20 -5.57 21.24 -45.27
CA ALA A 20 -5.28 21.29 -43.85
C ALA A 20 -4.37 20.14 -43.38
N LEU A 21 -4.60 18.91 -43.86
CA LEU A 21 -3.75 17.75 -43.58
C LEU A 21 -2.35 17.92 -44.16
N SER A 22 -2.22 18.47 -45.36
CA SER A 22 -0.91 18.74 -45.97
C SER A 22 -0.15 19.86 -45.25
N VAL A 23 -0.84 20.91 -44.80
CA VAL A 23 -0.25 22.00 -44.01
C VAL A 23 0.13 21.51 -42.61
N LEU A 24 -0.69 20.68 -41.96
CA LEU A 24 -0.36 20.03 -40.69
C LEU A 24 0.84 19.07 -40.82
N ALA A 25 0.98 18.40 -41.97
CA ALA A 25 2.13 17.55 -42.25
C ALA A 25 3.42 18.36 -42.57
N LEU A 26 3.29 19.58 -43.10
CA LEU A 26 4.40 20.51 -43.36
C LEU A 26 4.82 21.29 -42.11
N GLN A 27 3.90 21.51 -41.16
CA GLN A 27 4.16 22.18 -39.88
C GLN A 27 4.69 21.21 -38.81
N TRP A 28 4.65 19.90 -39.07
CA TRP A 28 5.36 18.94 -38.23
C TRP A 28 6.86 19.22 -38.38
N PRO A 29 7.59 19.48 -37.30
CA PRO A 29 9.04 19.53 -37.37
C PRO A 29 9.49 18.17 -37.91
N ARG A 30 9.88 18.12 -39.18
CA ARG A 30 10.83 17.11 -39.64
C ARG A 30 12.16 17.49 -39.02
N GLU A 31 12.26 17.27 -37.73
CA GLU A 31 13.53 16.82 -37.21
C GLU A 31 13.78 15.50 -37.93
N THR A 32 14.58 15.56 -38.99
CA THR A 32 15.46 14.47 -39.33
C THR A 32 16.44 14.35 -38.17
N THR A 33 15.93 13.94 -37.01
CA THR A 33 16.76 13.21 -36.08
C THR A 33 17.17 11.98 -36.87
N ALA A 34 18.41 11.98 -37.35
CA ALA A 34 19.19 10.79 -37.11
C ALA A 34 19.06 10.54 -35.60
N PHE A 35 18.02 9.81 -35.19
CA PHE A 35 18.07 9.13 -33.91
C PHE A 35 19.40 8.42 -33.95
N PRO A 36 20.35 8.72 -33.03
CA PRO A 36 21.58 7.96 -33.02
C PRO A 36 21.12 6.51 -32.91
N THR A 37 21.43 5.71 -33.94
CA THR A 37 21.14 4.29 -33.96
C THR A 37 21.94 3.70 -32.83
N MET A 38 21.36 3.71 -31.63
CA MET A 38 21.99 3.11 -30.46
C MET A 38 22.18 1.64 -30.82
N PRO A 39 23.41 1.11 -30.72
CA PRO A 39 23.62 -0.29 -30.99
C PRO A 39 22.73 -1.10 -30.04
N LEU A 40 22.27 -2.25 -30.53
CA LEU A 40 21.34 -3.13 -29.80
C LEU A 40 21.86 -3.46 -28.38
N SER A 41 23.17 -3.58 -28.20
CA SER A 41 23.83 -3.74 -26.90
C SER A 41 23.54 -2.60 -25.92
N SER A 42 23.59 -1.34 -26.38
CA SER A 42 23.27 -0.17 -25.55
C SER A 42 21.78 -0.13 -25.20
N LEU A 43 20.90 -0.54 -26.11
CA LEU A 43 19.47 -0.67 -25.83
C LEU A 43 19.21 -1.71 -24.74
N PHE A 44 19.83 -2.89 -24.83
CA PHE A 44 19.74 -3.92 -23.79
C PHE A 44 20.31 -3.44 -22.45
N ALA A 45 21.49 -2.82 -22.44
CA ALA A 45 22.09 -2.28 -21.22
C ALA A 45 21.17 -1.24 -20.55
N ASN A 46 20.58 -0.34 -21.34
CA ASN A 46 19.63 0.65 -20.85
C ASN A 46 18.36 0.01 -20.29
N ALA A 47 17.82 -1.03 -20.95
CA ALA A 47 16.64 -1.75 -20.47
C ALA A 47 16.93 -2.47 -19.14
N VAL A 48 18.07 -3.15 -19.02
CA VAL A 48 18.49 -3.83 -17.79
C VAL A 48 18.70 -2.83 -16.65
N LEU A 49 19.39 -1.72 -16.90
CA LEU A 49 19.58 -0.66 -15.89
C LEU A 49 18.25 -0.09 -15.41
N ARG A 50 17.29 0.15 -16.32
CA ARG A 50 15.95 0.62 -15.95
C ARG A 50 15.19 -0.43 -15.14
N ALA A 51 15.27 -1.70 -15.52
CA ALA A 51 14.64 -2.79 -14.76
C ALA A 51 15.23 -2.92 -13.36
N GLN A 52 16.55 -2.82 -13.23
CA GLN A 52 17.25 -2.82 -11.93
C GLN A 52 16.86 -1.62 -11.07
N HIS A 53 16.78 -0.43 -11.67
CA HIS A 53 16.32 0.77 -10.95
C HIS A 53 14.88 0.63 -10.47
N LEU A 54 13.98 0.14 -11.31
CA LEU A 54 12.59 -0.13 -10.92
C LEU A 54 12.50 -1.19 -9.81
N HIS A 55 13.31 -2.24 -9.88
CA HIS A 55 13.38 -3.26 -8.83
C HIS A 55 13.85 -2.68 -7.50
N LEU A 56 14.89 -1.84 -7.51
CA LEU A 56 15.38 -1.16 -6.31
C LEU A 56 14.34 -0.21 -5.72
N LEU A 57 13.69 0.62 -6.56
CA LEU A 57 12.61 1.50 -6.13
C LEU A 57 11.47 0.70 -5.49
N ALA A 58 11.02 -0.37 -6.16
CA ALA A 58 9.99 -1.24 -5.62
C ALA A 58 10.41 -1.84 -4.28
N SER A 59 11.63 -2.38 -4.17
CA SER A 59 12.16 -2.95 -2.92
C SER A 59 12.19 -1.93 -1.78
N ASN A 60 12.67 -0.71 -2.03
CA ASN A 60 12.72 0.35 -1.03
C ASN A 60 11.31 0.80 -0.60
N THR A 61 10.41 0.96 -1.55
CA THR A 61 9.01 1.30 -1.28
C THR A 61 8.32 0.22 -0.46
N PHE A 62 8.53 -1.07 -0.79
CA PHE A 62 7.97 -2.18 -0.01
C PHE A 62 8.50 -2.21 1.42
N LYS A 63 9.80 -1.98 1.64
CA LYS A 63 10.38 -1.90 2.99
C LYS A 63 9.72 -0.81 3.84
N GLU A 64 9.47 0.38 3.27
CA GLU A 64 8.81 1.46 4.01
C GLU A 64 7.38 1.08 4.43
N PHE A 65 6.61 0.47 3.52
CA PHE A 65 5.28 -0.04 3.84
C PHE A 65 5.30 -1.11 4.93
N ASP A 66 6.33 -1.94 4.93
CA ASP A 66 6.49 -3.04 5.85
C ASP A 66 6.73 -2.52 7.29
N ILE A 67 7.58 -1.50 7.46
CA ILE A 67 7.78 -0.82 8.76
C ILE A 67 6.47 -0.20 9.25
N GLU A 68 5.69 0.43 8.37
CA GLU A 68 4.41 1.02 8.74
C GLU A 68 3.40 -0.03 9.24
N LEU A 69 3.32 -1.20 8.60
CA LEU A 69 2.48 -2.30 9.07
C LEU A 69 2.87 -2.77 10.48
N LEU A 70 4.16 -2.83 10.79
CA LEU A 70 4.65 -3.12 12.15
C LEU A 70 4.28 -2.01 13.14
N ARG A 71 4.41 -0.73 12.76
CA ARG A 71 4.00 0.43 13.60
C ARG A 71 2.50 0.42 13.90
N PHE A 72 1.67 0.16 12.89
CA PHE A 72 0.22 0.01 13.07
C PHE A 72 -0.10 -1.14 14.02
N SER A 73 0.55 -2.29 13.82
CA SER A 73 0.36 -3.47 14.66
C SER A 73 0.73 -3.18 16.11
N LEU A 74 1.90 -2.56 16.34
CA LEU A 74 2.36 -2.18 17.67
C LEU A 74 1.38 -1.22 18.37
N THR A 75 0.89 -0.22 17.64
CA THR A 75 -0.07 0.75 18.18
C THR A 75 -1.37 0.09 18.62
N LEU A 76 -1.89 -0.85 17.81
CA LEU A 76 -3.08 -1.62 18.19
C LEU A 76 -2.82 -2.45 19.44
N ILE A 77 -1.73 -3.21 19.50
CA ILE A 77 -1.38 -4.03 20.67
C ILE A 77 -1.26 -3.18 21.94
N GLN A 78 -0.51 -2.08 21.88
CA GLN A 78 -0.33 -1.15 23.00
C GLN A 78 -1.65 -0.55 23.50
N SER A 79 -2.58 -0.26 22.58
CA SER A 79 -3.90 0.26 22.94
C SER A 79 -4.77 -0.73 23.71
N TRP A 80 -4.53 -2.04 23.53
CA TRP A 80 -5.32 -3.11 24.12
C TRP A 80 -4.78 -3.60 25.48
N LEU A 81 -3.53 -3.30 25.83
CA LEU A 81 -2.92 -3.70 27.11
C LEU A 81 -3.74 -3.25 28.33
N SER A 82 -4.17 -1.98 28.37
CA SER A 82 -4.97 -1.45 29.48
C SER A 82 -6.40 -2.01 29.52
N PRO A 83 -7.17 -1.98 28.40
CA PRO A 83 -8.51 -2.58 28.36
C PRO A 83 -8.54 -4.07 28.72
N VAL A 84 -7.57 -4.86 28.25
CA VAL A 84 -7.51 -6.32 28.53
C VAL A 84 -7.18 -6.58 29.99
N ARG A 85 -6.26 -5.81 30.59
CA ARG A 85 -5.97 -5.89 32.04
C ARG A 85 -7.19 -5.52 32.89
N PHE A 86 -8.05 -4.64 32.40
CA PHE A 86 -9.32 -4.34 33.08
C PHE A 86 -10.34 -5.48 32.90
N LEU A 87 -10.49 -5.98 31.68
CA LEU A 87 -11.42 -7.08 31.38
C LEU A 87 -11.08 -8.33 32.20
N SER A 88 -9.78 -8.66 32.37
CA SER A 88 -9.37 -9.80 33.19
C SER A 88 -9.94 -9.75 34.59
N ARG A 89 -9.88 -8.58 35.24
CA ARG A 89 -10.41 -8.36 36.59
C ARG A 89 -11.93 -8.44 36.69
N VAL A 90 -12.65 -8.07 35.62
CA VAL A 90 -14.12 -8.14 35.60
C VAL A 90 -14.60 -9.57 35.44
N PHE A 91 -13.89 -10.37 34.65
CA PHE A 91 -14.30 -11.73 34.32
C PHE A 91 -13.74 -12.81 35.24
N THR A 92 -12.72 -12.56 36.08
CA THR A 92 -12.26 -13.50 37.13
C THR A 92 -13.37 -13.92 38.10
N ASN A 93 -14.44 -13.13 38.22
CA ASN A 93 -15.63 -13.45 39.03
C ASN A 93 -16.63 -14.39 38.33
N SER A 94 -16.38 -14.75 37.08
CA SER A 94 -17.20 -15.67 36.30
C SER A 94 -16.30 -16.78 35.75
N GLN A 95 -16.74 -18.03 35.85
CA GLN A 95 -16.01 -19.22 35.39
C GLN A 95 -15.58 -19.18 33.89
N ALA A 96 -16.02 -18.15 33.15
CA ALA A 96 -15.82 -17.96 31.72
C ALA A 96 -14.44 -17.41 31.29
N LEU A 97 -13.52 -17.03 32.20
CA LEU A 97 -12.27 -16.38 31.77
C LEU A 97 -11.00 -16.76 32.57
N GLY A 98 -10.81 -18.06 32.84
CA GLY A 98 -9.51 -18.61 33.25
C GLY A 98 -8.38 -18.43 32.21
N THR A 99 -8.70 -17.88 31.03
CA THR A 99 -7.78 -17.51 29.95
C THR A 99 -7.26 -16.07 30.04
N SER A 100 -7.78 -15.23 30.94
CA SER A 100 -7.54 -13.79 30.81
C SER A 100 -6.13 -13.31 31.10
N ASP A 101 -5.46 -13.87 32.10
CA ASP A 101 -4.08 -13.48 32.41
C ASP A 101 -3.15 -13.88 31.27
N ARG A 102 -3.39 -15.05 30.66
CA ARG A 102 -2.66 -15.52 29.48
C ARG A 102 -2.84 -14.60 28.27
N VAL A 103 -4.02 -13.98 28.11
CA VAL A 103 -4.24 -13.02 27.01
C VAL A 103 -3.42 -11.75 27.22
N PHE A 104 -3.32 -11.27 28.46
CA PHE A 104 -2.49 -10.09 28.77
C PHE A 104 -1.01 -10.37 28.51
N GLU A 105 -0.47 -11.49 29.03
CA GLU A 105 0.91 -11.89 28.79
C GLU A 105 1.21 -12.10 27.30
N ASN A 106 0.32 -12.78 26.56
CA ASN A 106 0.49 -12.97 25.11
C ASN A 106 0.53 -11.65 24.33
N LEU A 107 -0.21 -10.63 24.76
CA LEU A 107 -0.16 -9.30 24.12
C LEU A 107 1.17 -8.60 24.41
N GLN A 108 1.72 -8.79 25.61
CA GLN A 108 3.01 -8.23 26.01
C GLN A 108 4.15 -8.90 25.24
N ASP A 109 4.15 -10.24 25.16
CA ASP A 109 5.11 -10.99 24.34
C ASP A 109 5.06 -10.56 22.86
N LEU A 110 3.85 -10.33 22.34
CA LEU A 110 3.68 -9.85 20.96
C LEU A 110 4.18 -8.41 20.78
N GLU A 111 3.98 -7.53 21.76
CA GLU A 111 4.55 -6.18 21.76
C GLU A 111 6.08 -6.24 21.64
N GLU A 112 6.73 -7.03 22.49
CA GLU A 112 8.17 -7.21 22.51
C GLU A 112 8.69 -7.80 21.18
N GLY A 113 7.98 -8.80 20.63
CA GLY A 113 8.30 -9.39 19.33
C GLY A 113 8.21 -8.39 18.18
N ILE A 114 7.18 -7.54 18.13
CA ILE A 114 7.03 -6.51 17.10
C ILE A 114 8.11 -5.43 17.25
N GLN A 115 8.42 -5.00 18.49
CA GLN A 115 9.52 -4.06 18.74
C GLN A 115 10.87 -4.62 18.29
N ALA A 116 11.13 -5.91 18.50
CA ALA A 116 12.33 -6.58 18.02
C ALA A 116 12.40 -6.59 16.48
N LEU A 117 11.27 -6.89 15.81
CA LEU A 117 11.19 -6.86 14.34
C LEU A 117 11.46 -5.46 13.78
N MET A 118 10.97 -4.41 14.42
CA MET A 118 11.22 -3.02 14.00
C MET A 118 12.71 -2.64 14.13
N ARG A 119 13.38 -3.04 15.21
CA ARG A 119 14.81 -2.76 15.44
C ARG A 119 15.72 -3.43 14.40
N LEU A 120 15.30 -4.54 13.81
CA LEU A 120 16.04 -5.19 12.72
C LEU A 120 16.04 -4.37 11.42
N ASP A 121 15.17 -3.37 11.29
CA ASP A 121 14.98 -2.58 10.06
C ASP A 121 15.46 -1.12 10.16
N ASP A 122 15.92 -0.67 11.34
CA ASP A 122 16.35 0.71 11.64
C ASP A 122 17.61 1.19 10.88
N GLY A 123 18.11 0.44 9.89
CA GLY A 123 19.22 0.83 9.03
C GLY A 123 18.92 1.93 8.00
N ASN A 124 17.66 2.38 7.84
CA ASN A 124 17.30 3.40 6.83
C ASN A 124 16.07 4.28 7.18
N ALA A 125 15.75 4.48 8.47
CA ALA A 125 14.51 5.15 8.86
C ALA A 125 14.57 6.69 8.78
N TRP A 126 14.64 7.26 7.57
CA TRP A 126 14.26 8.65 7.33
C TRP A 126 13.03 8.72 6.44
N GLY A 127 11.89 8.96 7.09
CA GLY A 127 10.75 9.58 6.43
C GLY A 127 9.45 8.82 6.57
N PHE A 128 8.82 8.87 7.74
CA PHE A 128 7.40 9.23 7.88
C PHE A 128 7.06 9.46 9.36
N GLN A 129 7.35 10.67 9.84
CA GLN A 129 6.91 11.14 11.17
C GLN A 129 5.41 11.50 11.19
N LEU A 130 4.66 11.09 10.16
CA LEU A 130 3.30 11.54 9.88
C LEU A 130 2.20 10.65 10.46
N LEU A 131 2.53 9.44 10.91
CA LEU A 131 1.57 8.55 11.59
C LEU A 131 1.54 8.70 13.12
N ARG A 132 2.09 9.81 13.63
CA ARG A 132 1.85 10.29 15.00
C ARG A 132 0.56 11.11 15.06
N ARG A 133 -0.54 10.60 14.51
CA ARG A 133 -1.86 11.22 14.69
C ARG A 133 -2.88 10.16 15.11
N THR A 134 -3.10 10.15 16.43
CA THR A 134 -4.34 9.80 17.12
C THR A 134 -4.84 8.36 16.94
N TYR A 135 -4.14 7.38 17.51
CA TYR A 135 -4.86 6.32 18.21
C TYR A 135 -5.13 6.87 19.62
N ASP A 136 -6.28 7.53 19.76
CA ASP A 136 -6.64 8.18 21.02
C ASP A 136 -6.81 7.10 22.09
N LYS A 137 -6.14 7.31 23.23
CA LYS A 137 -6.11 6.39 24.35
C LYS A 137 -7.56 6.17 24.84
N PHE A 138 -8.04 4.94 24.76
CA PHE A 138 -9.37 4.58 25.28
C PHE A 138 -9.35 4.67 26.82
N ASP A 139 -9.76 5.81 27.37
CA ASP A 139 -10.01 5.95 28.81
C ASP A 139 -11.37 5.32 29.16
N VAL A 140 -11.30 4.10 29.68
CA VAL A 140 -12.46 3.32 30.10
C VAL A 140 -12.94 3.80 31.48
N ASN A 141 -13.92 4.71 31.53
CA ASN A 141 -14.73 4.93 32.73
C ASN A 141 -15.96 4.00 32.68
N LEU A 142 -15.80 2.77 33.18
CA LEU A 142 -16.81 1.70 33.09
C LEU A 142 -17.73 1.55 34.32
N GLN A 143 -17.82 2.56 35.20
CA GLN A 143 -18.61 2.50 36.44
C GLN A 143 -20.13 2.73 36.21
N ASN A 144 -20.77 2.03 35.26
CA ASN A 144 -22.24 2.07 35.14
C ASN A 144 -22.84 0.71 34.70
N LYS A 145 -23.94 0.31 35.36
CA LYS A 145 -24.62 -1.00 35.41
C LYS A 145 -25.16 -1.56 34.07
N GLY A 146 -24.85 -0.94 32.93
CA GLY A 146 -25.02 -1.51 31.58
C GLY A 146 -23.77 -2.28 31.10
N SER A 147 -23.01 -2.88 32.02
CA SER A 147 -21.60 -3.28 31.82
C SER A 147 -21.41 -4.47 30.88
N LEU A 148 -22.38 -5.39 30.80
CA LEU A 148 -22.20 -6.63 30.02
C LEU A 148 -22.22 -6.38 28.51
N LEU A 149 -23.12 -5.52 28.02
CA LEU A 149 -23.14 -5.11 26.61
C LEU A 149 -21.90 -4.29 26.25
N LYS A 150 -21.40 -3.45 27.16
CA LYS A 150 -20.15 -2.70 26.99
C LYS A 150 -18.94 -3.65 26.92
N ASN A 151 -18.89 -4.67 27.77
CA ASN A 151 -17.85 -5.70 27.74
C ASN A 151 -17.89 -6.53 26.45
N TYR A 152 -19.09 -6.92 25.98
CA TYR A 152 -19.23 -7.63 24.70
C TYR A 152 -18.78 -6.78 23.50
N ARG A 153 -19.17 -5.49 23.46
CA ARG A 153 -18.71 -4.56 22.41
C ARG A 153 -17.19 -4.42 22.41
N LEU A 154 -16.59 -4.29 23.59
CA LEU A 154 -15.14 -4.18 23.75
C LEU A 154 -14.43 -5.46 23.27
N LEU A 155 -14.94 -6.64 23.63
CA LEU A 155 -14.41 -7.92 23.13
C LEU A 155 -14.56 -8.08 21.61
N SER A 156 -15.63 -7.56 21.01
CA SER A 156 -15.81 -7.55 19.56
C SER A 156 -14.77 -6.67 18.87
N CYS A 157 -14.49 -5.47 19.42
CA CYS A 157 -13.41 -4.61 18.93
C CYS A 157 -12.04 -5.30 19.09
N PHE A 158 -11.78 -5.90 20.25
CA PHE A 158 -10.55 -6.66 20.51
C PHE A 158 -10.34 -7.74 19.45
N LYS A 159 -11.36 -8.56 19.19
CA LYS A 159 -11.30 -9.59 18.15
C LYS A 159 -10.97 -9.01 16.77
N LYS A 160 -11.62 -7.92 16.39
CA LYS A 160 -11.42 -7.28 15.08
C LYS A 160 -10.02 -6.71 14.94
N ASP A 161 -9.51 -6.05 15.96
CA ASP A 161 -8.20 -5.42 15.91
C ASP A 161 -7.08 -6.46 15.95
N LEU A 162 -7.23 -7.54 16.72
CA LEU A 162 -6.26 -8.64 16.70
C LEU A 162 -6.25 -9.39 15.36
N HIS A 163 -7.40 -9.51 14.70
CA HIS A 163 -7.44 -10.05 13.34
C HIS A 163 -6.71 -9.13 12.32
N LYS A 164 -6.79 -7.80 12.48
CA LYS A 164 -5.98 -6.88 11.67
C LYS A 164 -4.49 -7.06 11.92
N VAL A 165 -4.07 -7.13 13.19
CA VAL A 165 -2.66 -7.38 13.56
C VAL A 165 -2.16 -8.69 12.95
N GLU A 166 -2.93 -9.77 13.08
CA GLU A 166 -2.61 -11.06 12.45
C GLU A 166 -2.42 -10.93 10.94
N THR A 167 -3.33 -10.23 10.27
CA THR A 167 -3.29 -10.01 8.82
C THR A 167 -2.05 -9.21 8.42
N TYR A 168 -1.74 -8.13 9.13
CA TYR A 168 -0.56 -7.31 8.88
C TYR A 168 0.73 -8.11 9.06
N LEU A 169 0.85 -8.88 10.14
CA LEU A 169 2.02 -9.73 10.39
C LEU A 169 2.17 -10.85 9.34
N LYS A 170 1.06 -11.43 8.85
CA LYS A 170 1.08 -12.39 7.74
C LYS A 170 1.59 -11.76 6.44
N VAL A 171 1.10 -10.57 6.10
CA VAL A 171 1.56 -9.82 4.90
C VAL A 171 3.06 -9.52 5.01
N MET A 172 3.51 -9.07 6.19
CA MET A 172 4.91 -8.82 6.48
C MET A 172 5.79 -10.05 6.31
N LYS A 173 5.40 -11.16 6.93
CA LYS A 173 6.11 -12.43 6.86
C LYS A 173 6.23 -12.91 5.40
N CYS A 174 5.11 -12.87 4.67
CA CYS A 174 5.04 -13.24 3.27
C CYS A 174 6.06 -12.48 2.41
N ARG A 175 6.07 -11.15 2.54
CA ARG A 175 6.94 -10.26 1.75
C ARG A 175 8.41 -10.42 2.10
N ARG A 176 8.74 -10.53 3.39
CA ARG A 176 10.13 -10.54 3.87
C ARG A 176 10.82 -11.89 3.67
N PHE A 177 10.09 -13.00 3.75
CA PHE A 177 10.66 -14.35 3.63
C PHE A 177 10.32 -15.05 2.31
N GLY A 178 9.62 -14.37 1.39
CA GLY A 178 9.37 -14.88 0.05
C GLY A 178 8.52 -16.15 0.03
N GLU A 179 7.53 -16.27 0.93
CA GLU A 179 6.57 -17.38 0.87
C GLU A 179 5.76 -17.22 -0.44
N ILE A 180 5.94 -18.15 -1.39
CA ILE A 180 5.42 -18.03 -2.77
C ILE A 180 3.88 -18.20 -2.80
N ASN A 181 3.30 -18.79 -1.76
CA ASN A 181 1.87 -19.07 -1.62
C ASN A 181 1.30 -18.42 -0.35
N CYS A 182 1.11 -17.10 -0.38
CA CYS A 182 0.45 -16.41 0.72
C CYS A 182 -1.05 -16.32 0.46
N THR A 183 -1.81 -17.24 1.05
CA THR A 183 -3.28 -17.15 1.11
C THR A 183 -3.66 -16.36 2.36
N PHE A 184 -4.32 -15.21 2.17
CA PHE A 184 -4.74 -14.29 3.25
C PHE A 184 -6.21 -14.48 3.62
#